data_AF-A0A527WTL1-F1
#
_entry.id   AF-A0A527WTL1-F1
#
_cell.length_a   1.000
_cell.length_b   1.000
_cell.length_c   1.000
_cell.angle_alpha   90.00
_cell.angle_beta   90.00
_cell.angle_gamma   90.00
#
_symmetry.space_group_name_H-M   'P 1'
#
loop_
_entity.id
_entity.type
_entity.pdbx_description
1 polymer ?
#
loop_
_entity_poly.entity_id
_entity_poly.type
_entity_poly.pdbx_seq_one_letter_code
_entity_poly.pdbx_strand_id
1 'polypeptide(L)' 'MRFFALKGTDQLGGAVAQVLGVDLDLHEEREFEDGEHKARPLVSV' A
#
# COMPACT_ATOMS: atom_id res chain seq x y z
N MET A 1 2.63 13.48 3.73
CA MET A 1 1.74 12.40 4.22
C MET A 1 2.07 11.16 3.42
N ARG A 2 2.17 9.99 4.05
CA ARG A 2 2.41 8.73 3.33
C ARG A 2 1.08 8.04 3.04
N PHE A 3 0.87 7.58 1.81
CA PHE A 3 -0.37 6.93 1.40
C PHE A 3 -0.08 5.67 0.59
N PHE A 4 -0.64 4.53 0.99
CA PHE A 4 -0.36 3.22 0.41
C PHE A 4 -1.68 2.53 0.08
N ALA A 5 -1.69 1.67 -0.94
CA ALA A 5 -2.82 0.80 -1.27
C ALA A 5 -2.39 -0.66 -1.11
N LEU A 6 -2.90 -1.36 -0.10
CA LEU A 6 -2.58 -2.77 0.14
C LEU A 6 -3.24 -3.69 -0.90
N LYS A 7 -2.75 -4.92 -1.01
CA LYS A 7 -3.22 -5.95 -1.94
C LYS A 7 -4.73 -6.09 -1.90
N GLY A 8 -5.37 -5.92 -3.06
CA GLY A 8 -6.83 -6.01 -3.20
C GLY A 8 -7.56 -4.68 -2.97
N THR A 9 -6.84 -3.61 -2.64
CA THR A 9 -7.39 -2.24 -2.52
C THR A 9 -6.92 -1.29 -3.61
N ASP A 10 -6.19 -1.78 -4.62
CA ASP A 10 -5.54 -0.97 -5.66
C ASP A 10 -6.48 0.04 -6.31
N GLN A 11 -7.69 -0.40 -6.71
CA GLN A 11 -8.67 0.46 -7.35
C GLN A 11 -9.23 1.52 -6.39
N LEU A 12 -9.56 1.14 -5.16
CA LEU A 12 -10.09 2.06 -4.15
C LEU A 12 -9.02 3.06 -3.72
N GLY A 13 -7.82 2.57 -3.41
CA GLY A 13 -6.67 3.38 -3.01
C GLY A 13 -6.29 4.38 -4.12
N GLY A 14 -6.25 3.94 -5.38
CA GLY A 14 -6.00 4.82 -6.52
C GLY A 14 -7.04 5.93 -6.67
N ALA A 15 -8.33 5.60 -6.54
CA ALA A 15 -9.41 6.59 -6.61
C ALA A 15 -9.33 7.62 -5.46
N VAL A 16 -9.02 7.16 -4.23
CA VAL A 16 -8.84 8.05 -3.08
C VAL A 16 -7.61 8.95 -3.26
N ALA A 17 -6.48 8.38 -3.73
CA ALA A 17 -5.25 9.12 -3.99
C ALA A 17 -5.48 10.26 -5.02
N GLN A 18 -6.25 9.97 -6.07
CA GLN A 18 -6.64 10.94 -7.08
C GLN A 18 -7.47 12.10 -6.50
N VAL A 19 -8.46 11.80 -5.64
CA VAL A 19 -9.29 12.84 -4.98
C VAL A 19 -8.46 13.69 -4.02
N LEU A 20 -7.50 13.06 -3.32
CA LEU A 20 -6.59 13.74 -2.40
C LEU A 20 -5.46 14.51 -3.12
N GLY A 21 -5.24 14.26 -4.40
CA GLY A 21 -4.15 14.87 -5.18
C GLY A 21 -2.76 14.40 -4.73
N VAL A 22 -2.63 13.15 -4.28
CA VAL A 22 -1.36 12.54 -3.84
C VAL A 22 -1.08 11.27 -4.63
N ASP A 23 0.19 10.88 -4.70
CA ASP A 23 0.58 9.59 -5.26
C ASP A 23 0.52 8.48 -4.19
N LEU A 24 0.41 7.23 -4.63
CA LEU A 24 0.62 6.07 -3.78
C LEU A 24 2.13 5.83 -3.59
N ASP A 25 2.57 5.81 -2.35
CA ASP A 25 3.92 5.39 -1.97
C ASP A 25 4.08 3.88 -2.14
N LEU A 26 5.32 3.45 -2.42
CA LEU A 26 5.65 2.05 -2.61
C LEU A 26 5.75 1.29 -1.28
N HIS A 27 5.13 0.12 -1.21
CA HIS A 27 5.31 -0.87 -0.16
C HIS A 27 5.44 -2.27 -0.78
N GLU A 28 5.97 -3.21 -0.01
CA GLU A 28 5.89 -4.63 -0.34
C GLU A 28 4.93 -5.35 0.63
N GLU A 29 4.27 -6.38 0.13
CA GLU A 29 3.49 -7.35 0.92
C GLU A 29 4.02 -8.75 0.66
N ARG A 30 4.18 -9.52 1.73
CA ARG A 30 4.67 -10.89 1.70
C ARG A 30 3.72 -11.79 2.48
N GLU A 31 3.44 -12.94 1.88
CA GLU A 31 2.73 -14.06 2.49
C GLU A 31 3.78 -15.11 2.86
N PHE A 32 3.67 -15.64 4.07
CA PHE A 32 4.57 -16.68 4.57
C PHE A 32 3.80 -17.99 4.69
N GLU A 33 4.54 -19.11 4.63
CA GLU A 33 3.96 -20.47 4.60
C GLU A 33 3.22 -20.84 5.90
N ASP A 34 3.51 -20.14 7.00
CA ASP A 34 2.85 -20.26 8.30
C ASP A 34 1.54 -19.46 8.40
N GLY A 35 1.16 -18.76 7.33
CA GLY A 35 -0.03 -17.91 7.28
C GLY A 35 0.22 -16.49 7.81
N GLU A 36 1.46 -16.11 8.16
CA GLU A 36 1.76 -14.72 8.45
C GLU A 36 1.66 -13.85 7.19
N HIS A 37 1.13 -12.63 7.36
CA HIS A 37 1.10 -11.59 6.35
C HIS A 37 1.88 -10.38 6.85
N LYS A 38 2.86 -9.91 6.07
CA LYS A 38 3.66 -8.72 6.42
C LYS A 38 3.62 -7.72 5.30
N ALA A 39 3.47 -6.45 5.67
CA ALA A 39 3.67 -5.31 4.79
C ALA A 39 4.82 -4.47 5.33
N ARG A 40 5.63 -3.88 4.44
CA ARG A 40 6.59 -2.83 4.83
C ARG A 40 6.70 -1.72 3.79
N PRO A 41 6.90 -0.47 4.20
CA PRO A 41 7.23 0.61 3.29
C PRO A 41 8.56 0.36 2.56
N LEU A 42 8.62 0.79 1.29
CA LEU A 42 9.85 0.90 0.52
C LEU A 42 10.38 2.34 0.47
N VAL A 43 9.73 3.24 1.20
CA VAL A 43 10.08 4.64 1.37
C VAL A 43 10.38 4.95 2.84
N SER A 44 11.12 6.02 3.12
CA SER A 44 11.32 6.50 4.50
C SER A 44 10.01 7.01 5.08
N VAL A 45 9.65 6.55 6.28
CA VAL A 45 8.46 6.98 7.03
C VAL A 45 8.81 7.84 8.23
#